data_AF-A0ABD6VZH8-F1
#
_entry.id   AF-A0ABD6VZH8-F1
#
_cell.length_a   1.000
_cell.length_b   1.000
_cell.length_c   1.000
_cell.angle_alpha   90.00
_cell.angle_beta   90.00
_cell.angle_gamma   90.00
#
_symmetry.space_group_name_H-M   'P 1'
#
loop_
_entity.id
_entity.type
_entity.pdbx_description
1 polymer ?
#
loop_
_entity_poly.entity_id
_entity_poly.type
_entity_poly.pdbx_seq_one_letter_code
_entity_poly.pdbx_strand_id
1 'polypeptide(L)'
;MTGNETKRDVLEKLAECYAEVYDAYTDETGSPYYCDDEPNYLDEYDAALPDDLPVIPEAVGEYIRKAKAPGKWGLLDVFWHLEDNISAVGINGLYDWQRWMADNQVAVVRAWLLESWIVEENGEIVKLEAER
;
A
#
# COMPACT_ATOMS: atom_id res chain seq x y z
N MET A 1 7.84 10.94 -11.63
CA MET A 1 6.83 10.75 -10.57
C MET A 1 7.52 10.05 -9.41
N THR A 2 7.48 10.67 -8.23
CA THR A 2 8.15 10.17 -7.02
C THR A 2 7.40 8.95 -6.51
N GLY A 3 8.07 7.80 -6.40
CA GLY A 3 7.44 6.49 -6.10
C GLY A 3 6.73 6.34 -4.76
N ASN A 4 6.72 7.39 -3.93
CA ASN A 4 6.16 7.42 -2.57
C ASN A 4 4.87 8.25 -2.45
N GLU A 5 4.39 8.82 -3.55
CA GLU A 5 3.16 9.60 -3.53
C GLU A 5 1.95 8.72 -3.19
N THR A 6 1.08 9.21 -2.32
CA THR A 6 -0.18 8.58 -1.92
C THR A 6 -1.35 9.12 -2.71
N LYS A 7 -2.46 8.37 -2.72
CA LYS A 7 -3.71 8.81 -3.34
C LYS A 7 -4.22 10.13 -2.75
N ARG A 8 -4.00 10.36 -1.45
CA ARG A 8 -4.29 11.64 -0.80
C ARG A 8 -3.44 12.78 -1.35
N ASP A 9 -2.14 12.57 -1.54
CA ASP A 9 -1.25 13.60 -2.08
C ASP A 9 -1.71 14.06 -3.48
N VAL A 10 -2.13 13.11 -4.33
CA VAL A 10 -2.68 13.43 -5.67
C VAL A 10 -3.97 14.24 -5.55
N LEU A 11 -4.85 13.88 -4.61
CA LEU A 11 -6.09 14.62 -4.35
C LEU A 11 -5.83 16.01 -3.77
N GLU A 12 -4.82 16.18 -2.93
CA GLU A 12 -4.41 17.47 -2.37
C GLU A 12 -3.88 18.39 -3.47
N LYS A 13 -3.00 17.88 -4.35
CA LYS A 13 -2.54 18.62 -5.55
C LYS A 13 -3.71 19.05 -6.45
N LEU A 14 -4.66 18.14 -6.69
CA LEU A 14 -5.86 18.45 -7.46
C LEU A 14 -6.67 19.57 -6.77
N ALA A 15 -6.88 19.47 -5.46
CA ALA A 15 -7.63 20.47 -4.70
C ALA A 15 -6.94 21.85 -4.71
N GLU A 16 -5.61 21.89 -4.60
CA GLU A 16 -4.82 23.12 -4.71
C GLU A 16 -4.98 23.77 -6.10
N CYS A 17 -4.87 22.99 -7.17
CA CYS A 17 -5.09 23.46 -8.54
C CYS A 17 -6.48 24.11 -8.70
N TYR A 18 -7.54 23.46 -8.18
CA TYR A 18 -8.89 24.00 -8.23
C TYR A 18 -9.09 25.23 -7.32
N ALA A 19 -8.40 25.31 -6.18
CA ALA A 19 -8.45 26.47 -5.29
C ALA A 19 -7.79 27.70 -5.95
N GLU A 20 -6.66 27.52 -6.64
CA GLU A 20 -6.01 28.59 -7.41
C GLU A 20 -6.93 29.11 -8.52
N VAL A 21 -7.65 28.22 -9.21
CA VAL A 21 -8.66 28.60 -10.22
C VAL A 21 -9.84 29.33 -9.57
N TYR A 22 -10.29 28.90 -8.39
CA TYR A 22 -11.37 29.57 -7.65
C TYR A 22 -11.00 30.98 -7.22
N ASP A 23 -9.77 31.19 -6.73
CA ASP A 23 -9.26 32.51 -6.35
C ASP A 23 -9.02 33.41 -7.58
N ALA A 24 -8.60 32.84 -8.72
CA ALA A 24 -8.45 33.54 -9.99
C ALA A 24 -9.78 34.07 -10.58
N TYR A 25 -10.93 33.60 -10.09
CA TYR A 25 -12.24 34.18 -10.41
C TYR A 25 -12.59 35.46 -9.63
N THR A 26 -11.58 36.15 -9.11
CA THR A 26 -11.70 37.50 -8.53
C THR A 26 -10.73 38.53 -9.12
N ASP A 27 -10.22 38.32 -10.34
CA ASP A 27 -9.60 39.42 -11.11
C ASP A 27 -10.62 40.14 -12.03
N GLU A 28 -10.37 41.43 -12.27
CA GLU A 28 -11.26 42.37 -12.96
C GLU A 28 -11.61 41.99 -14.41
N THR A 29 -11.02 40.93 -14.97
CA THR A 29 -11.13 40.59 -16.40
C THR A 29 -12.04 39.42 -16.72
N GLY A 30 -12.46 38.62 -15.73
CA GLY A 30 -13.48 37.58 -15.89
C GLY A 30 -13.11 36.44 -16.85
N SER A 31 -11.81 36.25 -17.14
CA SER A 31 -11.34 35.15 -17.98
C SER A 31 -11.13 33.90 -17.12
N PRO A 32 -11.74 32.74 -17.45
CA PRO A 32 -11.46 31.50 -16.75
C PRO A 32 -9.96 31.19 -16.83
N TYR A 33 -9.30 31.01 -15.68
CA TYR A 33 -8.04 30.30 -15.66
C TYR A 33 -8.36 28.82 -15.83
N TYR A 34 -8.28 28.33 -17.06
CA TYR A 34 -8.22 26.89 -17.27
C TYR A 34 -6.82 26.45 -16.86
N CYS A 35 -6.73 25.42 -16.03
CA CYS A 35 -5.50 24.65 -15.85
C CYS A 35 -5.21 23.91 -17.16
N ASP A 36 -4.85 24.65 -18.22
CA ASP A 36 -4.70 24.19 -19.59
C ASP A 36 -3.43 23.34 -19.82
N ASP A 37 -2.81 22.87 -18.73
CA ASP A 37 -1.73 21.88 -18.71
C ASP A 37 -1.99 20.85 -17.60
N GLU A 38 -3.25 20.44 -17.39
CA GLU A 38 -3.65 19.51 -16.32
C GLU A 38 -2.74 18.26 -16.37
N PRO A 39 -1.83 18.05 -15.40
CA PRO A 39 -1.15 16.77 -15.29
C PRO A 39 -2.25 15.72 -15.17
N ASN A 40 -2.06 14.56 -15.81
CA ASN A 40 -3.10 13.54 -15.80
C ASN A 40 -3.24 12.97 -14.37
N TYR A 41 -4.03 13.65 -13.54
CA TYR A 41 -4.25 13.30 -12.13
C TYR A 41 -4.87 11.92 -12.00
N LEU A 42 -5.56 11.43 -13.03
CA LEU A 42 -6.06 10.05 -13.06
C LEU A 42 -4.90 9.05 -13.17
N ASP A 43 -3.94 9.28 -14.07
CA ASP A 43 -2.75 8.42 -14.19
C ASP A 43 -1.88 8.51 -12.93
N GLU A 44 -1.72 9.71 -12.35
CA GLU A 44 -0.99 9.89 -11.08
C GLU A 44 -1.69 9.17 -9.92
N TYR A 45 -3.02 9.27 -9.83
CA TYR A 45 -3.81 8.58 -8.81
C TYR A 45 -3.75 7.07 -8.95
N ASP A 46 -3.76 6.55 -10.18
CA ASP A 46 -3.65 5.12 -10.45
C ASP A 46 -2.25 4.57 -10.12
N ALA A 47 -1.20 5.37 -10.33
CA ALA A 47 0.18 5.02 -9.97
C ALA A 47 0.49 5.22 -8.47
N ALA A 48 -0.28 6.05 -7.77
CA ALA A 48 -0.07 6.40 -6.37
C ALA A 48 -0.39 5.25 -5.40
N LEU A 49 0.29 5.27 -4.26
CA LEU A 49 0.12 4.32 -3.19
C LEU A 49 -1.19 4.53 -2.43
N PRO A 50 -1.78 3.46 -1.86
CA PRO A 50 -2.79 3.61 -0.82
C PRO A 50 -2.25 4.41 0.37
N ASP A 51 -3.07 5.30 0.94
CA ASP A 51 -2.67 6.16 2.08
C ASP A 51 -2.19 5.35 3.30
N ASP A 52 -2.87 4.23 3.58
CA ASP A 52 -2.67 3.48 4.82
C ASP A 52 -1.97 2.14 4.56
N LEU A 53 -0.78 2.15 3.95
CA LEU A 53 -0.03 0.90 3.78
C LEU A 53 0.24 0.22 5.14
N PRO A 54 0.08 -1.11 5.25
CA PRO A 54 0.44 -1.82 6.47
C PRO A 54 1.96 -1.79 6.67
N VAL A 55 2.38 -1.60 7.91
CA VAL A 55 3.78 -1.76 8.34
C VAL A 55 3.95 -3.19 8.83
N ILE A 56 4.84 -3.96 8.22
CA ILE A 56 5.05 -5.38 8.55
C ILE A 56 6.55 -5.70 8.63
N PRO A 57 6.95 -6.68 9.44
CA PRO A 57 8.34 -7.15 9.46
C PRO A 57 8.78 -7.67 8.10
N GLU A 58 10.05 -7.47 7.76
CA GLU A 58 10.66 -7.92 6.50
C GLU A 58 10.40 -9.42 6.27
N ALA A 59 10.58 -10.24 7.31
CA ALA A 59 10.35 -11.68 7.26
C ALA A 59 8.91 -12.06 6.90
N VAL A 60 7.93 -11.27 7.32
CA VAL A 60 6.51 -11.47 6.98
C VAL A 60 6.27 -11.10 5.53
N GLY A 61 6.82 -9.97 5.07
CA GLY A 61 6.75 -9.56 3.66
C GLY A 61 7.41 -10.57 2.71
N GLU A 62 8.54 -11.14 3.11
CA GLU A 62 9.20 -12.23 2.38
C GLU A 62 8.33 -13.48 2.28
N TYR A 63 7.68 -13.85 3.38
CA TYR A 63 6.80 -15.00 3.41
C TYR A 63 5.58 -14.79 2.51
N ILE A 64 4.96 -13.61 2.55
CA ILE A 64 3.86 -13.22 1.65
C ILE A 64 4.31 -13.33 0.19
N ARG A 65 5.48 -12.80 -0.17
CA ARG A 65 6.04 -12.88 -1.53
C ARG A 65 6.20 -14.33 -2.01
N LYS A 66 6.74 -15.20 -1.16
CA LYS A 66 6.94 -16.62 -1.46
C LYS A 66 5.61 -17.36 -1.59
N ALA A 67 4.67 -17.11 -0.69
CA ALA A 67 3.36 -17.73 -0.69
C ALA A 67 2.56 -17.31 -1.92
N LYS A 68 2.57 -16.03 -2.28
CA LYS A 68 1.78 -15.47 -3.39
C LYS A 68 2.34 -15.75 -4.79
N ALA A 69 3.56 -16.27 -4.91
CA ALA A 69 4.15 -16.56 -6.20
C ALA A 69 3.30 -17.56 -7.02
N PRO A 70 3.30 -17.49 -8.36
CA PRO A 70 2.48 -18.35 -9.21
C PRO A 70 2.68 -19.85 -8.91
N GLY A 71 1.58 -20.57 -8.72
CA GLY A 71 1.59 -22.01 -8.43
C GLY A 71 2.13 -22.37 -7.05
N LYS A 72 2.23 -21.41 -6.11
CA LYS A 72 2.56 -21.65 -4.71
C LYS A 72 1.30 -21.80 -3.87
N TRP A 73 1.09 -20.89 -2.92
CA TRP A 73 0.10 -20.98 -1.86
C TRP A 73 -0.91 -19.83 -1.95
N GLY A 74 -2.09 -20.03 -1.38
CA GLY A 74 -3.08 -18.97 -1.20
C GLY A 74 -2.99 -18.33 0.18
N LEU A 75 -3.77 -17.26 0.38
CA LEU A 75 -3.95 -16.65 1.69
C LEU A 75 -4.50 -17.66 2.73
N LEU A 76 -5.31 -18.63 2.29
CA LEU A 76 -5.79 -19.69 3.16
C LEU A 76 -4.65 -20.56 3.70
N ASP A 77 -3.72 -20.97 2.83
CA ASP A 77 -2.57 -21.79 3.21
C ASP A 77 -1.61 -21.05 4.16
N VAL A 78 -1.46 -19.73 4.00
CA VAL A 78 -0.69 -18.87 4.92
C VAL A 78 -1.18 -19.01 6.36
N PHE A 79 -2.50 -18.92 6.56
CA PHE A 79 -3.08 -19.06 7.91
C PHE A 79 -3.18 -20.51 8.36
N TRP A 80 -3.36 -21.46 7.43
CA TRP A 80 -3.31 -22.89 7.75
C TRP A 80 -1.92 -23.26 8.30
N HIS A 81 -0.84 -22.88 7.61
CA HIS A 81 0.51 -23.17 8.08
C HIS A 81 0.83 -22.50 9.42
N LEU A 82 0.26 -21.32 9.68
CA LEU A 82 0.38 -20.69 11.00
C LEU A 82 -0.32 -21.53 12.08
N GLU A 83 -1.51 -22.04 11.81
CA GLU A 83 -2.27 -22.92 12.70
C GLU A 83 -1.56 -24.27 12.93
N ASP A 84 -1.07 -24.92 11.88
CA ASP A 84 -0.27 -26.16 11.98
C ASP A 84 0.94 -25.97 12.91
N ASN A 85 1.65 -24.84 12.76
CA ASN A 85 2.81 -24.53 13.60
C ASN A 85 2.40 -24.26 15.05
N ILE A 86 1.33 -23.51 15.29
CA ILE A 86 0.78 -23.29 16.65
C ILE A 86 0.42 -24.64 17.28
N SER A 87 -0.23 -25.52 16.53
CA SER A 87 -0.62 -26.86 17.00
C SER A 87 0.59 -27.75 17.31
N ALA A 88 1.68 -27.61 16.56
CA ALA A 88 2.89 -28.42 16.73
C ALA A 88 3.80 -27.96 17.88
N VAL A 89 4.01 -26.64 18.03
CA VAL A 89 5.01 -26.10 18.98
C VAL A 89 4.43 -25.16 20.04
N GLY A 90 3.13 -24.87 19.97
CA GLY A 90 2.47 -23.85 20.79
C GLY A 90 2.87 -22.43 20.39
N ILE A 91 2.07 -21.44 20.80
CA ILE A 91 2.31 -20.02 20.46
C ILE A 91 3.68 -19.51 20.95
N ASN A 92 4.18 -20.07 22.06
CA ASN A 92 5.48 -19.72 22.64
C ASN A 92 6.67 -20.38 21.92
N GLY A 93 6.43 -21.42 21.11
CA GLY A 93 7.45 -22.10 20.32
C GLY A 93 7.63 -21.54 18.90
N LEU A 94 6.76 -20.62 18.47
CA LEU A 94 6.85 -19.96 17.18
C LEU A 94 8.10 -19.08 17.05
N TYR A 95 8.60 -18.95 15.82
CA TYR A 95 9.53 -17.87 15.48
C TYR A 95 8.85 -16.51 15.67
N ASP A 96 9.64 -15.47 15.99
CA ASP A 96 9.11 -14.14 16.31
C ASP A 96 8.20 -13.57 15.20
N TRP A 97 8.59 -13.75 13.93
CA TRP A 97 7.77 -13.29 12.79
C TRP A 97 6.44 -14.05 12.65
N GLN A 98 6.39 -15.33 13.02
CA GLN A 98 5.15 -16.11 13.00
C GLN A 98 4.23 -15.70 14.15
N ARG A 99 4.80 -15.46 15.34
CA ARG A 99 4.05 -14.92 16.47
C ARG A 99 3.48 -13.54 16.12
N TRP A 100 4.29 -12.69 15.49
CA TRP A 100 3.84 -11.40 14.98
C TRP A 100 2.64 -11.56 14.03
N MET A 101 2.68 -12.51 13.09
CA MET A 101 1.54 -12.78 12.20
C MET A 101 0.28 -13.22 12.94
N ALA A 102 0.42 -14.05 13.99
CA ALA A 102 -0.71 -14.51 14.79
C ALA A 102 -1.43 -13.35 15.48
N ASP A 103 -0.68 -12.35 15.94
CA ASP A 103 -1.20 -11.16 16.61
C ASP A 103 -1.66 -10.06 15.61
N ASN A 104 -1.16 -10.08 14.37
CA ASN A 104 -1.35 -9.00 13.38
C ASN A 104 -2.02 -9.46 12.07
N GLN A 105 -3.00 -10.35 12.17
CA GLN A 105 -3.67 -10.97 11.00
C GLN A 105 -4.26 -9.94 10.02
N VAL A 106 -4.82 -8.84 10.52
CA VAL A 106 -5.36 -7.76 9.66
C VAL A 106 -4.26 -7.12 8.82
N ALA A 107 -3.08 -6.88 9.39
CA ALA A 107 -1.95 -6.32 8.65
C ALA A 107 -1.46 -7.29 7.57
N VAL A 108 -1.41 -8.59 7.87
CA VAL A 108 -1.08 -9.64 6.90
C VAL A 108 -2.07 -9.65 5.73
N VAL A 109 -3.38 -9.65 6.01
CA VAL A 109 -4.42 -9.66 4.97
C VAL A 109 -4.36 -8.39 4.13
N ARG A 110 -4.13 -7.23 4.74
CA ARG A 110 -4.00 -5.96 4.00
C ARG A 110 -2.77 -5.96 3.10
N ALA A 111 -1.62 -6.41 3.60
CA ALA A 111 -0.40 -6.50 2.80
C ALA A 111 -0.57 -7.49 1.65
N TRP A 112 -1.25 -8.62 1.90
CA TRP A 112 -1.60 -9.57 0.86
C TRP A 112 -2.51 -8.97 -0.21
N LEU A 113 -3.58 -8.29 0.19
CA LEU A 113 -4.58 -7.73 -0.73
C LEU A 113 -4.03 -6.57 -1.56
N LEU A 114 -3.33 -5.65 -0.89
CA LEU A 114 -2.76 -4.45 -1.52
C LEU A 114 -1.50 -4.75 -2.33
N GLU A 115 -0.89 -5.92 -2.12
CA GLU A 115 0.38 -6.29 -2.75
C GLU A 115 1.49 -5.26 -2.49
N SER A 116 1.32 -4.46 -1.43
CA SER A 116 2.18 -3.34 -1.06
C SER A 116 2.19 -3.16 0.45
N TRP A 117 3.34 -2.79 1.02
CA TRP A 117 3.54 -2.58 2.46
C TRP A 117 4.81 -1.76 2.74
N ILE A 118 4.96 -1.32 3.99
CA ILE A 118 6.17 -0.70 4.51
C ILE A 118 6.91 -1.73 5.38
N VAL A 119 8.20 -1.89 5.17
CA VAL A 119 9.06 -2.76 5.97
C VAL A 119 9.33 -2.08 7.30
N GLU A 120 8.99 -2.75 8.40
CA GLU A 120 9.09 -2.22 9.77
C GLU A 120 10.53 -1.82 10.14
N GLU A 121 11.51 -2.60 9.68
CA GLU A 121 12.90 -2.47 10.08
C GLU A 121 13.62 -1.28 9.44
N ASN A 122 13.27 -0.89 8.22
CA ASN A 122 14.00 0.11 7.44
C ASN A 122 13.11 1.18 6.77
N GLY A 123 11.78 1.05 6.85
CA GLY A 123 10.82 1.97 6.23
C GLY A 123 10.71 1.84 4.70
N GLU A 124 11.30 0.81 4.10
CA GLU A 124 11.23 0.56 2.67
C GLU A 124 9.80 0.23 2.22
N ILE A 125 9.34 0.87 1.15
CA ILE A 125 8.05 0.55 0.55
C ILE A 125 8.25 -0.56 -0.46
N VAL A 126 7.61 -1.70 -0.22
CA VAL A 126 7.58 -2.83 -1.15
C VAL A 126 6.28 -2.77 -1.96
N LYS A 127 6.39 -2.97 -3.27
CA LYS A 127 5.28 -3.23 -4.18
C LYS A 127 5.58 -4.53 -4.93
N LEU A 128 4.66 -5.49 -4.91
CA LEU A 128 4.76 -6.65 -5.78
C LEU A 128 4.23 -6.22 -7.15
N GLU A 129 5.14 -5.91 -8.07
CA GLU A 129 4.80 -5.59 -9.46
C GLU A 129 3.91 -6.70 -10.03
N ALA A 130 2.75 -6.33 -10.57
CA ALA A 130 1.88 -7.24 -11.27
C ALA A 130 2.52 -7.59 -12.63
N GLU A 131 3.47 -8.52 -12.66
CA GLU A 131 3.72 -9.31 -13.86
C GLU A 131 2.48 -10.20 -14.09
N ARG A 132 1.45 -9.61 -14.70
CA ARG A 132 0.24 -10.30 -15.16
C ARG A 132 0.21 -10.38 -16.67
#